data_AF-A0A9C9DFJ7-F1
#
_entry.id   AF-A0A9C9DFJ7-F1
#
_cell.length_a   1.000
_cell.length_b   1.000
_cell.length_c   1.000
_cell.angle_alpha   90.00
_cell.angle_beta   90.00
_cell.angle_gamma   90.00
#
_symmetry.space_group_name_H-M   'P 1'
#
loop_
_entity.id
_entity.type
_entity.pdbx_description
1 polymer ?
#
loop_
_entity_poly.entity_id
_entity_poly.type
_entity_poly.pdbx_seq_one_letter_code
_entity_poly.pdbx_strand_id
1 'polypeptide(L)'
;MAAMGNTGIRPIVFSTGQRKPPWSIPPASPSFTPSPPESPASRITSGTTASPLIWPSTCVPGWTSRRPPLSVIRLSMLFSSGVATSRQSVRRCGPPSRSIATCRLSGKAIRRTRSPICCGPPGRGFPARAERDGGRGAGDEMSRKPLPVWLPVVLILLLGFALRLYRIEGQPLSGDEAYSAVVWVQSSPATLLNSIALATTEPHPPLALLTLHYWARLAGDSILALRLFATLASLVTIAAVYAIARRLGGRMAALLATLLCALNPFQLWYAQFARNYSLWMAASAVTVLLLLHAWRKPERPARWVPYILSAVFTGYVFYLEAFLLVAHNLFALAKVRLSEAGRRLRLLLIWAITQASIAAALAPWYLRPELFLNSREYEPNGEPANILWAIQSFLLGDTLPPPLQHPLIIQPEHSLGIASAIASFMVIVSLVLIWRTARRETFYFLAAYSLTPLAILTGLTLITGRRYFHPRYIAASSTAFILVVAFGLEGLTKLPRPSLSLRRGLSMVGAGTIAALSLVGLWNYHFNPAFS
;
A
#
# COMPACT_ATOMS: atom_id res chain seq x y z
N MET A 1 11.80 -18.74 -85.00
CA MET A 1 12.79 -17.78 -85.54
C MET A 1 13.13 -16.79 -84.43
N ALA A 2 14.34 -16.20 -84.46
CA ALA A 2 14.85 -15.28 -83.44
C ALA A 2 14.06 -13.92 -83.44
N ALA A 3 14.21 -12.99 -82.48
CA ALA A 3 15.36 -12.78 -81.58
C ALA A 3 15.03 -11.92 -80.33
N MET A 4 16.06 -11.74 -79.50
CA MET A 4 16.32 -10.65 -78.53
C MET A 4 15.54 -10.60 -77.20
N GLY A 5 16.31 -10.70 -76.12
CA GLY A 5 15.91 -10.49 -74.71
C GLY A 5 17.15 -10.50 -73.81
N ASN A 6 18.08 -9.57 -74.04
CA ASN A 6 19.41 -9.60 -73.42
C ASN A 6 19.40 -9.01 -71.99
N THR A 7 19.70 -9.83 -70.98
CA THR A 7 19.82 -9.41 -69.58
C THR A 7 21.18 -8.76 -69.32
N GLY A 8 21.25 -7.43 -69.38
CA GLY A 8 22.46 -6.64 -69.11
C GLY A 8 22.28 -5.64 -67.97
N ILE A 9 23.08 -5.78 -66.92
CA ILE A 9 23.09 -4.89 -65.75
C ILE A 9 23.64 -3.50 -66.13
N ARG A 10 22.92 -2.44 -65.76
CA ARG A 10 23.48 -1.08 -65.55
C ARG A 10 22.89 -0.45 -64.28
N PRO A 11 23.64 0.41 -63.56
CA PRO A 11 23.34 0.75 -62.18
C PRO A 11 22.25 1.81 -62.06
N ILE A 12 21.33 1.63 -61.11
CA ILE A 12 20.31 2.64 -60.79
C ILE A 12 20.93 3.65 -59.82
N VAL A 13 21.18 4.87 -60.31
CA VAL A 13 21.52 6.03 -59.48
C VAL A 13 20.25 6.53 -58.80
N PHE A 14 20.02 6.14 -57.55
CA PHE A 14 18.97 6.75 -56.74
C PHE A 14 19.47 8.03 -56.06
N SER A 15 18.83 9.14 -56.41
CA SER A 15 18.97 10.43 -55.72
C SER A 15 18.65 10.28 -54.23
N THR A 16 19.45 10.91 -53.37
CA THR A 16 19.36 10.88 -51.91
C THR A 16 18.18 11.71 -51.36
N GLY A 17 16.96 11.27 -51.65
CA GLY A 17 15.74 11.83 -51.08
C GLY A 17 15.40 11.23 -49.71
N GLN A 18 15.97 11.75 -48.62
CA GLN A 18 15.56 11.34 -47.27
C GLN A 18 14.11 11.72 -46.98
N ARG A 19 13.23 10.72 -46.83
CA ARG A 19 11.89 10.91 -46.24
C ARG A 19 12.00 10.87 -44.72
N LYS A 20 11.67 11.98 -44.06
CA LYS A 20 11.55 12.05 -42.60
C LYS A 20 10.30 11.28 -42.12
N PRO A 21 10.33 10.65 -40.92
CA PRO A 21 9.12 10.11 -40.28
C PRO A 21 8.16 11.24 -39.85
N PRO A 22 6.85 10.96 -39.71
CA PRO A 22 5.80 11.98 -39.70
C PRO A 22 5.57 12.66 -38.33
N TRP A 23 6.63 12.96 -37.58
CA TRP A 23 6.57 13.78 -36.35
C TRP A 23 7.80 14.67 -36.23
N SER A 24 7.79 15.79 -36.96
CA SER A 24 8.80 16.85 -36.82
C SER A 24 8.12 18.21 -36.62
N ILE A 25 8.26 18.75 -35.41
CA ILE A 25 7.78 20.10 -35.06
C ILE A 25 8.56 21.13 -35.90
N PRO A 26 7.89 22.08 -36.57
CA PRO A 26 8.59 23.12 -37.35
C PRO A 26 9.29 24.13 -36.41
N PRO A 27 10.44 24.69 -36.80
CA PRO A 27 11.12 25.72 -36.02
C PRO A 27 10.33 27.03 -36.03
N ALA A 28 10.33 27.75 -34.91
CA ALA A 28 9.72 29.07 -34.82
C ALA A 28 10.46 30.10 -35.69
N SER A 29 9.72 30.85 -36.50
CA SER A 29 10.16 32.06 -37.20
C SER A 29 9.58 33.31 -36.51
N PRO A 30 10.22 34.49 -36.64
CA PRO A 30 10.15 35.54 -35.62
C PRO A 30 9.00 36.54 -35.75
N SER A 31 8.83 37.30 -34.66
CA SER A 31 8.19 38.63 -34.55
C SER A 31 6.73 38.78 -34.96
N PHE A 32 5.84 38.84 -33.95
CA PHE A 32 4.75 39.82 -33.90
C PHE A 32 4.57 40.30 -32.45
N THR A 33 4.85 41.58 -32.21
CA THR A 33 4.63 42.25 -30.92
C THR A 33 3.23 42.87 -30.88
N PRO A 34 2.38 42.56 -29.87
CA PRO A 34 1.20 43.37 -29.60
C PRO A 34 1.59 44.63 -28.84
N SER A 35 1.22 45.80 -29.37
CA SER A 35 1.40 47.09 -28.71
C SER A 35 0.59 47.18 -27.40
N PRO A 36 1.08 47.86 -26.36
CA PRO A 36 0.28 48.14 -25.16
C PRO A 36 -0.80 49.19 -25.48
N PRO A 37 -1.98 49.14 -24.82
CA PRO A 37 -2.99 50.19 -24.96
C PRO A 37 -2.53 51.49 -24.28
N GLU A 38 -2.80 52.61 -24.93
CA GLU A 38 -2.45 53.95 -24.44
C GLU A 38 -3.28 54.34 -23.20
N SER A 39 -2.62 54.95 -22.22
CA SER A 39 -3.26 55.60 -21.08
C SER A 39 -3.47 57.10 -21.34
N PRO A 40 -4.63 57.69 -21.05
CA PRO A 40 -4.79 59.14 -21.08
C PRO A 40 -4.12 59.80 -19.86
N ALA A 41 -3.25 60.77 -20.16
CA ALA A 41 -2.98 62.06 -19.48
C ALA A 41 -3.59 62.31 -18.05
N SER A 42 -2.91 62.95 -17.08
CA SER A 42 -1.83 63.94 -17.18
C SER A 42 -1.16 64.27 -15.82
N ARG A 43 0.00 64.97 -15.88
CA ARG A 43 0.65 65.82 -14.85
C ARG A 43 1.00 65.20 -13.49
N ILE A 44 2.30 65.18 -13.18
CA ILE A 44 2.96 66.19 -12.32
C ILE A 44 4.48 66.19 -12.61
N THR A 45 5.06 67.38 -12.73
CA THR A 45 6.51 67.70 -12.81
C THR A 45 7.17 67.45 -11.45
N SER A 46 8.46 67.15 -11.22
CA SER A 46 9.76 67.49 -11.84
C SER A 46 10.82 66.74 -10.99
N GLY A 47 12.06 66.44 -11.39
CA GLY A 47 12.84 66.63 -12.63
C GLY A 47 14.33 66.30 -12.34
N THR A 48 15.19 66.16 -13.37
CA THR A 48 16.69 66.24 -13.34
C THR A 48 17.49 65.30 -12.38
N THR A 49 18.58 64.59 -12.73
CA THR A 49 19.46 64.58 -13.93
C THR A 49 20.43 63.38 -13.89
N ALA A 50 20.93 62.98 -15.08
CA ALA A 50 22.26 62.38 -15.36
C ALA A 50 22.65 60.96 -14.87
N SER A 51 23.05 60.12 -15.85
CA SER A 51 24.13 59.11 -15.80
C SER A 51 25.38 59.70 -16.52
N PRO A 52 26.55 59.03 -16.78
CA PRO A 52 26.95 57.62 -16.59
C PRO A 52 28.44 57.42 -16.09
N LEU A 53 29.12 56.34 -16.51
CA LEU A 53 30.57 55.96 -16.38
C LEU A 53 30.92 55.06 -15.15
N ILE A 54 31.35 53.79 -15.30
CA ILE A 54 32.61 53.16 -15.78
C ILE A 54 33.70 53.00 -14.67
N TRP A 55 34.24 51.76 -14.58
CA TRP A 55 35.25 51.16 -13.68
C TRP A 55 36.69 51.74 -13.87
N PRO A 56 37.77 51.45 -13.06
CA PRO A 56 38.09 50.14 -12.43
C PRO A 56 39.01 50.04 -11.14
N SER A 57 39.11 48.79 -10.62
CA SER A 57 40.29 48.09 -10.01
C SER A 57 41.12 48.63 -8.83
N THR A 58 41.38 47.77 -7.83
CA THR A 58 42.72 47.52 -7.21
C THR A 58 42.75 46.23 -6.35
N CYS A 59 43.95 45.67 -6.11
CA CYS A 59 44.20 44.29 -5.61
C CYS A 59 44.73 44.25 -4.13
N VAL A 60 44.35 43.25 -3.29
CA VAL A 60 45.13 42.04 -2.85
C VAL A 60 46.43 42.35 -2.06
N PRO A 61 46.66 41.85 -0.81
CA PRO A 61 46.88 40.41 -0.46
C PRO A 61 46.21 39.93 0.85
N GLY A 62 46.10 38.64 1.22
CA GLY A 62 46.56 37.37 0.62
C GLY A 62 47.32 36.49 1.64
N TRP A 63 46.90 35.22 1.88
CA TRP A 63 47.77 34.07 2.29
C TRP A 63 47.00 32.72 2.45
N THR A 64 47.30 31.79 1.54
CA THR A 64 47.63 30.35 1.74
C THR A 64 46.94 29.47 2.81
N SER A 65 46.17 28.49 2.30
CA SER A 65 46.19 27.04 2.62
C SER A 65 46.42 26.51 4.05
N ARG A 66 45.50 25.63 4.51
CA ARG A 66 45.76 24.20 4.84
C ARG A 66 44.47 23.46 5.22
N ARG A 67 44.33 22.20 4.76
CA ARG A 67 43.36 21.23 5.31
C ARG A 67 43.91 20.63 6.61
N PRO A 68 43.10 20.38 7.64
CA PRO A 68 43.40 19.40 8.68
C PRO A 68 42.63 18.08 8.44
N PRO A 69 43.30 16.91 8.47
CA PRO A 69 42.66 15.59 8.49
C PRO A 69 42.70 14.97 9.90
N LEU A 70 41.57 14.49 10.41
CA LEU A 70 41.48 13.63 11.61
C LEU A 70 40.23 12.73 11.50
N SER A 71 40.22 11.47 11.94
CA SER A 71 41.30 10.50 12.15
C SER A 71 40.67 9.11 12.28
N VAL A 72 41.37 8.05 11.82
CA VAL A 72 40.92 6.66 12.03
C VAL A 72 41.23 6.26 13.47
N ILE A 73 40.21 5.83 14.22
CA ILE A 73 40.41 5.10 15.48
C ILE A 73 39.80 3.71 15.35
N ARG A 74 40.67 2.71 15.19
CA ARG A 74 40.37 1.33 15.58
C ARG A 74 40.28 1.28 17.11
N LEU A 75 39.29 0.58 17.66
CA LEU A 75 39.48 -0.06 18.96
C LEU A 75 39.01 -1.51 18.90
N SER A 76 39.97 -2.41 19.05
CA SER A 76 39.75 -3.85 19.20
C SER A 76 39.35 -4.21 20.64
N MET A 77 38.84 -5.42 20.81
CA MET A 77 38.44 -6.02 22.09
C MET A 77 39.53 -5.93 23.17
N LEU A 78 39.12 -5.90 24.45
CA LEU A 78 39.55 -6.91 25.44
C LEU A 78 38.71 -6.87 26.74
N PHE A 79 38.62 -8.02 27.40
CA PHE A 79 38.17 -8.19 28.78
C PHE A 79 39.14 -7.49 29.76
N SER A 80 38.63 -6.94 30.87
CA SER A 80 39.06 -7.38 32.22
C SER A 80 38.19 -6.81 33.36
N SER A 81 38.40 -7.36 34.55
CA SER A 81 37.70 -7.16 35.83
C SER A 81 38.13 -5.93 36.65
N GLY A 82 37.26 -5.47 37.56
CA GLY A 82 37.57 -4.52 38.65
C GLY A 82 36.29 -3.83 39.17
N VAL A 83 35.53 -4.43 40.09
CA VAL A 83 35.66 -4.23 41.55
C VAL A 83 35.58 -2.76 41.98
N ALA A 84 34.38 -2.30 42.35
CA ALA A 84 34.18 -1.16 43.24
C ALA A 84 32.93 -1.38 44.11
N THR A 85 33.11 -1.26 45.41
CA THR A 85 32.13 -1.58 46.47
C THR A 85 30.94 -0.62 46.53
N SER A 86 29.74 -1.16 46.78
CA SER A 86 28.77 -0.49 47.65
C SER A 86 28.20 -1.50 48.68
N ARG A 87 28.25 -1.12 49.96
CA ARG A 87 27.66 -1.89 51.05
C ARG A 87 26.20 -1.46 51.21
N GLN A 88 25.26 -2.41 51.24
CA GLN A 88 24.13 -2.32 52.15
C GLN A 88 23.54 -3.70 52.45
N SER A 89 23.00 -3.82 53.66
CA SER A 89 22.85 -5.08 54.40
C SER A 89 21.42 -5.61 54.39
N VAL A 90 21.21 -6.85 53.91
CA VAL A 90 20.04 -7.66 54.28
C VAL A 90 20.46 -9.10 54.61
N ARG A 91 19.80 -9.64 55.62
CA ARG A 91 20.08 -10.84 56.42
C ARG A 91 20.37 -12.13 55.62
N ARG A 92 21.35 -12.91 56.10
CA ARG A 92 21.55 -14.33 55.71
C ARG A 92 20.54 -15.23 56.43
N CYS A 93 19.96 -16.18 55.70
CA CYS A 93 19.58 -17.50 56.21
C CYS A 93 20.22 -18.54 55.29
N GLY A 94 20.96 -19.49 55.85
CA GLY A 94 21.64 -20.54 55.09
C GLY A 94 20.73 -21.74 54.80
N PRO A 95 20.94 -22.48 53.70
CA PRO A 95 20.28 -23.75 53.43
C PRO A 95 20.97 -24.91 54.17
N PRO A 96 20.38 -26.12 54.14
CA PRO A 96 21.21 -27.22 53.66
C PRO A 96 20.54 -28.22 52.70
N SER A 97 21.41 -28.85 51.91
CA SER A 97 21.33 -30.21 51.34
C SER A 97 20.06 -30.68 50.59
N ARG A 98 20.27 -30.98 49.31
CA ARG A 98 19.51 -31.98 48.55
C ARG A 98 19.72 -33.39 49.14
N SER A 99 18.70 -34.22 49.13
CA SER A 99 18.84 -35.67 48.99
C SER A 99 17.88 -36.17 47.91
N ILE A 100 18.30 -37.19 47.17
CA ILE A 100 17.54 -37.78 46.05
C ILE A 100 16.95 -39.10 46.55
N ALA A 101 15.63 -39.24 46.45
CA ALA A 101 14.96 -40.52 46.71
C ALA A 101 13.91 -40.76 45.61
N THR A 102 14.28 -41.60 44.64
CA THR A 102 13.35 -42.17 43.67
C THR A 102 12.49 -43.24 44.33
N CYS A 103 11.17 -43.21 44.10
CA CYS A 103 10.32 -44.37 44.40
C CYS A 103 9.34 -44.62 43.25
N ARG A 104 9.50 -45.75 42.57
CA ARG A 104 8.50 -46.36 41.66
C ARG A 104 7.98 -47.62 42.34
N LEU A 105 6.66 -47.81 42.36
CA LEU A 105 5.87 -49.06 42.41
C LEU A 105 4.40 -48.57 42.31
N SER A 106 3.58 -48.89 41.31
CA SER A 106 3.14 -50.20 40.81
C SER A 106 2.40 -51.02 41.87
N GLY A 107 1.08 -51.20 41.69
CA GLY A 107 0.24 -52.07 42.52
C GLY A 107 -1.26 -51.78 42.36
N LYS A 108 -2.05 -52.74 41.86
CA LYS A 108 -3.51 -52.62 41.66
C LYS A 108 -4.31 -53.28 42.79
N ALA A 109 -5.51 -52.73 43.01
CA ALA A 109 -6.74 -53.38 43.48
C ALA A 109 -6.88 -53.82 44.96
N ILE A 110 -8.05 -53.57 45.56
CA ILE A 110 -9.11 -54.59 45.81
C ILE A 110 -10.36 -53.98 46.52
N ARG A 111 -11.53 -54.15 45.86
CA ARG A 111 -12.92 -54.40 46.36
C ARG A 111 -13.64 -53.54 47.44
N ARG A 112 -14.97 -53.37 47.17
CA ARG A 112 -16.16 -53.41 48.09
C ARG A 112 -16.35 -52.21 49.06
N THR A 113 -17.56 -51.78 49.52
CA THR A 113 -18.98 -52.02 49.16
C THR A 113 -19.92 -51.01 49.86
N ARG A 114 -21.14 -50.81 49.31
CA ARG A 114 -22.43 -50.48 49.99
C ARG A 114 -22.68 -49.08 50.59
N SER A 115 -23.95 -48.69 50.50
CA SER A 115 -24.66 -47.57 51.14
C SER A 115 -25.71 -48.07 52.14
N PRO A 116 -26.16 -47.23 53.09
CA PRO A 116 -27.59 -47.02 53.44
C PRO A 116 -27.92 -45.50 53.53
N ILE A 117 -29.11 -44.94 53.22
CA ILE A 117 -30.53 -45.14 53.66
C ILE A 117 -30.84 -44.62 55.09
N CYS A 118 -31.99 -43.92 55.19
CA CYS A 118 -32.74 -43.33 56.35
C CYS A 118 -32.61 -41.78 56.49
N CYS A 119 -33.59 -40.94 56.86
CA CYS A 119 -35.06 -40.94 57.05
C CYS A 119 -35.46 -39.46 57.42
N GLY A 120 -36.67 -38.97 57.11
CA GLY A 120 -37.22 -37.69 57.64
C GLY A 120 -38.17 -37.92 58.84
N PRO A 121 -39.17 -37.06 59.20
CA PRO A 121 -39.59 -35.71 58.71
C PRO A 121 -39.95 -34.77 59.94
N PRO A 122 -41.08 -34.00 60.08
CA PRO A 122 -41.93 -33.13 59.20
C PRO A 122 -42.29 -31.71 59.77
N GLY A 123 -42.88 -30.81 58.94
CA GLY A 123 -44.17 -30.15 59.30
C GLY A 123 -44.40 -28.60 59.26
N ARG A 124 -45.55 -28.22 58.63
CA ARG A 124 -46.38 -26.96 58.73
C ARG A 124 -45.88 -25.66 58.03
N GLY A 125 -46.69 -24.86 57.31
CA GLY A 125 -48.05 -25.08 56.74
C GLY A 125 -48.81 -23.81 56.25
N PHE A 126 -49.58 -23.92 55.13
CA PHE A 126 -50.74 -23.08 54.67
C PHE A 126 -50.52 -21.59 54.22
N PRO A 127 -51.45 -20.95 53.46
CA PRO A 127 -52.15 -21.39 52.22
C PRO A 127 -52.26 -20.29 51.10
N ALA A 128 -53.26 -20.38 50.21
CA ALA A 128 -53.36 -19.69 48.90
C ALA A 128 -54.53 -18.68 48.74
N ARG A 129 -54.73 -18.21 47.48
CA ARG A 129 -55.74 -17.25 46.93
C ARG A 129 -55.39 -15.76 47.13
N ALA A 130 -55.62 -14.83 46.20
CA ALA A 130 -56.39 -14.83 44.94
C ALA A 130 -55.70 -13.90 43.88
N GLU A 131 -56.24 -13.39 42.75
CA GLU A 131 -57.56 -13.47 42.06
C GLU A 131 -57.38 -13.23 40.52
N ARG A 132 -58.22 -12.40 39.86
CA ARG A 132 -58.10 -11.88 38.46
C ARG A 132 -58.43 -10.38 38.38
N ASP A 133 -57.79 -9.71 37.41
CA ASP A 133 -58.17 -8.47 36.67
C ASP A 133 -56.90 -7.65 36.38
N GLY A 134 -56.75 -6.87 35.30
CA GLY A 134 -57.57 -6.65 34.10
C GLY A 134 -56.68 -5.95 33.05
N GLY A 135 -56.94 -6.13 31.75
CA GLY A 135 -55.96 -5.80 30.72
C GLY A 135 -55.75 -4.30 30.43
N ARG A 136 -54.52 -3.93 30.05
CA ARG A 136 -54.22 -2.86 29.08
C ARG A 136 -52.73 -2.87 28.71
N GLY A 137 -52.42 -2.59 27.43
CA GLY A 137 -51.05 -2.24 27.02
C GLY A 137 -50.12 -3.39 26.62
N ALA A 138 -50.61 -4.40 25.89
CA ALA A 138 -49.73 -5.17 25.00
C ALA A 138 -49.30 -4.26 23.83
N GLY A 139 -48.37 -3.34 24.12
CA GLY A 139 -47.68 -2.59 23.09
C GLY A 139 -46.92 -3.58 22.21
N ASP A 140 -47.19 -3.53 20.90
CA ASP A 140 -46.52 -4.34 19.91
C ASP A 140 -45.05 -3.89 19.81
N GLU A 141 -44.21 -4.37 20.74
CA GLU A 141 -42.76 -4.31 20.64
C GLU A 141 -42.34 -5.20 19.47
N MET A 142 -42.54 -4.64 18.27
CA MET A 142 -42.15 -5.20 16.99
C MET A 142 -40.69 -5.61 17.06
N SER A 143 -40.48 -6.90 17.34
CA SER A 143 -39.20 -7.48 17.68
C SER A 143 -38.26 -7.34 16.49
N ARG A 144 -37.47 -6.26 16.50
CA ARG A 144 -36.52 -5.94 15.44
C ARG A 144 -35.42 -6.99 15.45
N LYS A 145 -35.65 -8.08 14.72
CA LYS A 145 -34.68 -9.16 14.50
C LYS A 145 -33.34 -8.50 14.13
N PRO A 146 -32.26 -8.74 14.90
CA PRO A 146 -31.01 -8.02 14.70
C PRO A 146 -30.49 -8.29 13.29
N LEU A 147 -30.14 -7.22 12.57
CA LEU A 147 -29.72 -7.30 11.16
C LEU A 147 -28.59 -8.34 10.99
N PRO A 148 -28.68 -9.22 9.99
CA PRO A 148 -27.76 -10.33 9.85
C PRO A 148 -26.31 -9.84 9.71
N VAL A 149 -25.38 -10.58 10.30
CA VAL A 149 -23.99 -10.14 10.52
C VAL A 149 -23.27 -9.74 9.23
N TRP A 150 -23.66 -10.35 8.10
CA TRP A 150 -23.12 -10.14 6.76
C TRP A 150 -23.72 -8.93 6.02
N LEU A 151 -24.91 -8.44 6.38
CA LEU A 151 -25.60 -7.41 5.61
C LEU A 151 -24.78 -6.10 5.47
N PRO A 152 -24.13 -5.56 6.52
CA PRO A 152 -23.35 -4.33 6.38
C PRO A 152 -22.17 -4.45 5.42
N VAL A 153 -21.50 -5.61 5.34
CA VAL A 153 -20.38 -5.79 4.40
C VAL A 153 -20.88 -5.94 2.96
N VAL A 154 -22.01 -6.61 2.74
CA VAL A 154 -22.64 -6.68 1.40
C VAL A 154 -23.08 -5.30 0.93
N LEU A 155 -23.70 -4.49 1.78
CA LEU A 155 -24.08 -3.12 1.43
C LEU A 155 -22.86 -2.24 1.09
N ILE A 156 -21.76 -2.35 1.83
CA ILE A 156 -20.52 -1.62 1.52
C ILE A 156 -19.89 -2.11 0.20
N LEU A 157 -19.92 -3.41 -0.10
CA LEU A 157 -19.44 -3.95 -1.38
C LEU A 157 -20.29 -3.48 -2.57
N LEU A 158 -21.62 -3.47 -2.43
CA LEU A 158 -22.53 -2.93 -3.45
C LEU A 158 -22.33 -1.43 -3.67
N LEU A 159 -22.17 -0.65 -2.60
CA LEU A 159 -21.82 0.78 -2.68
C LEU A 159 -20.47 0.98 -3.39
N GLY A 160 -19.44 0.22 -2.99
CA GLY A 160 -18.11 0.29 -3.59
C GLY A 160 -18.09 -0.10 -5.07
N PHE A 161 -18.93 -1.04 -5.49
CA PHE A 161 -19.11 -1.42 -6.89
C PHE A 161 -19.88 -0.36 -7.69
N ALA A 162 -21.00 0.15 -7.16
CA ALA A 162 -21.79 1.21 -7.80
C ALA A 162 -20.95 2.48 -8.04
N LEU A 163 -20.14 2.89 -7.05
CA LEU A 163 -19.22 4.02 -7.17
C LEU A 163 -18.14 3.80 -8.25
N ARG A 164 -17.70 2.56 -8.48
CA ARG A 164 -16.71 2.22 -9.53
C ARG A 164 -17.32 2.11 -10.92
N LEU A 165 -18.61 1.83 -11.04
CA LEU A 165 -19.34 1.91 -12.32
C LEU A 165 -19.79 3.34 -12.67
N TYR A 166 -19.93 4.22 -11.67
CA TYR A 166 -20.43 5.58 -11.89
C TYR A 166 -19.51 6.37 -12.84
N ARG A 167 -20.07 6.77 -14.00
CA ARG A 167 -19.36 7.48 -15.08
C ARG A 167 -18.05 6.81 -15.52
N ILE A 168 -18.02 5.48 -15.58
CA ILE A 168 -16.83 4.69 -15.98
C ILE A 168 -16.25 5.05 -17.36
N GLU A 169 -17.07 5.51 -18.30
CA GLU A 169 -16.62 6.02 -19.62
C GLU A 169 -16.50 7.55 -19.67
N GLY A 170 -16.77 8.25 -18.56
CA GLY A 170 -16.83 9.71 -18.51
C GLY A 170 -15.49 10.43 -18.50
N GLN A 171 -14.38 9.69 -18.51
CA GLN A 171 -13.01 10.18 -18.56
C GLN A 171 -12.32 9.70 -19.85
N PRO A 172 -11.57 10.54 -20.59
CA PRO A 172 -10.85 10.12 -21.78
C PRO A 172 -9.75 9.08 -21.45
N LEU A 173 -9.22 8.40 -22.46
CA LEU A 173 -8.10 7.47 -22.27
C LEU A 173 -6.81 8.27 -22.04
N SER A 174 -6.21 8.10 -20.86
CA SER A 174 -4.90 8.69 -20.53
C SER A 174 -3.74 7.90 -21.15
N GLY A 175 -2.53 8.46 -21.21
CA GLY A 175 -1.39 7.89 -21.96
C GLY A 175 -1.12 6.38 -21.73
N ASP A 176 -0.91 5.96 -20.49
CA ASP A 176 -0.65 4.55 -20.15
C ASP A 176 -1.87 3.64 -20.41
N GLU A 177 -3.08 4.18 -20.30
CA GLU A 177 -4.33 3.47 -20.53
C GLU A 177 -4.59 3.27 -22.04
N ALA A 178 -4.41 4.33 -22.84
CA ALA A 178 -4.45 4.29 -24.30
C ALA A 178 -3.38 3.35 -24.87
N TYR A 179 -2.16 3.37 -24.31
CA TYR A 179 -1.12 2.40 -24.68
C TYR A 179 -1.57 0.95 -24.40
N SER A 180 -2.29 0.71 -23.30
CA SER A 180 -2.84 -0.63 -23.00
C SER A 180 -3.92 -1.04 -24.00
N ALA A 181 -4.85 -0.12 -24.31
CA ALA A 181 -5.94 -0.35 -25.25
C ALA A 181 -5.46 -0.56 -26.69
N VAL A 182 -4.39 0.12 -27.13
CA VAL A 182 -3.82 -0.05 -28.46
C VAL A 182 -2.83 -1.21 -28.51
N VAL A 183 -1.79 -1.21 -27.65
CA VAL A 183 -0.70 -2.18 -27.75
C VAL A 183 -1.06 -3.53 -27.14
N TRP A 184 -1.53 -3.58 -25.89
CA TRP A 184 -1.77 -4.86 -25.20
C TRP A 184 -2.96 -5.63 -25.77
N VAL A 185 -4.04 -4.93 -26.13
CA VAL A 185 -5.27 -5.56 -26.63
C VAL A 185 -5.17 -5.94 -28.11
N GLN A 186 -4.65 -5.07 -28.98
CA GLN A 186 -4.68 -5.29 -30.43
C GLN A 186 -3.51 -6.14 -30.95
N SER A 187 -2.35 -6.12 -30.29
CA SER A 187 -1.18 -6.91 -30.71
C SER A 187 -1.39 -8.43 -30.52
N SER A 188 -0.74 -9.25 -31.34
CA SER A 188 -0.74 -10.71 -31.13
C SER A 188 0.02 -11.08 -29.85
N PRO A 189 -0.35 -12.18 -29.15
CA PRO A 189 0.39 -12.65 -27.99
C PRO A 189 1.87 -12.95 -28.29
N ALA A 190 2.21 -13.40 -29.50
CA ALA A 190 3.59 -13.63 -29.92
C ALA A 190 4.37 -12.30 -30.06
N THR A 191 3.75 -11.27 -30.66
CA THR A 191 4.32 -9.93 -30.77
C THR A 191 4.58 -9.34 -29.39
N LEU A 192 3.62 -9.46 -28.47
CA LEU A 192 3.74 -9.00 -27.09
C LEU A 192 4.85 -9.75 -26.36
N LEU A 193 4.83 -11.08 -26.36
CA LEU A 193 5.86 -11.88 -25.70
C LEU A 193 7.26 -11.55 -26.21
N ASN A 194 7.43 -11.26 -27.50
CA ASN A 194 8.70 -10.80 -28.06
C ASN A 194 9.08 -9.38 -27.60
N SER A 195 8.16 -8.40 -27.64
CA SER A 195 8.46 -7.02 -27.24
C SER A 195 8.80 -6.89 -25.75
N ILE A 196 8.17 -7.72 -24.91
CA ILE A 196 8.45 -7.77 -23.48
C ILE A 196 9.73 -8.61 -23.22
N ALA A 197 9.95 -9.70 -23.96
CA ALA A 197 11.17 -10.51 -23.81
C ALA A 197 12.45 -9.72 -24.11
N LEU A 198 12.38 -8.82 -25.09
CA LEU A 198 13.44 -7.88 -25.44
C LEU A 198 13.42 -6.60 -24.57
N ALA A 199 12.40 -6.43 -23.72
CA ALA A 199 12.14 -5.26 -22.89
C ALA A 199 12.22 -3.91 -23.64
N THR A 200 11.79 -3.88 -24.91
CA THR A 200 12.00 -2.74 -25.83
C THR A 200 10.94 -1.66 -25.73
N THR A 201 9.66 -2.05 -25.66
CA THR A 201 8.52 -1.12 -25.71
C THR A 201 7.59 -1.26 -24.52
N GLU A 202 7.49 -2.45 -23.94
CA GLU A 202 6.70 -2.72 -22.74
C GLU A 202 7.62 -3.35 -21.69
N PRO A 203 8.02 -2.61 -20.64
CA PRO A 203 8.88 -3.15 -19.60
C PRO A 203 8.16 -4.16 -18.71
N HIS A 204 6.84 -4.01 -18.45
CA HIS A 204 6.11 -4.77 -17.42
C HIS A 204 6.06 -6.29 -17.68
N PRO A 205 5.97 -7.12 -16.62
CA PRO A 205 5.94 -8.56 -16.80
C PRO A 205 4.63 -9.04 -17.44
N PRO A 206 4.64 -10.20 -18.14
CA PRO A 206 3.67 -10.52 -19.18
C PRO A 206 2.25 -10.81 -18.68
N LEU A 207 2.03 -11.07 -17.38
CA LEU A 207 0.75 -11.61 -16.95
C LEU A 207 -0.35 -10.54 -16.91
N ALA A 208 -0.02 -9.29 -16.60
CA ALA A 208 -1.02 -8.21 -16.57
C ALA A 208 -1.60 -7.92 -17.96
N LEU A 209 -0.72 -7.79 -18.96
CA LEU A 209 -1.10 -7.54 -20.36
C LEU A 209 -1.76 -8.75 -21.01
N LEU A 210 -1.30 -9.98 -20.74
CA LEU A 210 -1.97 -11.19 -21.24
C LEU A 210 -3.38 -11.33 -20.63
N THR A 211 -3.55 -11.02 -19.35
CA THR A 211 -4.87 -11.07 -18.72
C THR A 211 -5.81 -10.03 -19.32
N LEU A 212 -5.36 -8.79 -19.56
CA LEU A 212 -6.19 -7.77 -20.23
C LEU A 212 -6.48 -8.13 -21.70
N HIS A 213 -5.50 -8.69 -22.42
CA HIS A 213 -5.67 -9.15 -23.79
C HIS A 213 -6.77 -10.21 -23.89
N TYR A 214 -6.67 -11.29 -23.11
CA TYR A 214 -7.67 -12.36 -23.14
C TYR A 214 -9.01 -11.92 -22.56
N TRP A 215 -9.05 -10.98 -21.61
CA TRP A 215 -10.29 -10.35 -21.19
C TRP A 215 -10.98 -9.62 -22.36
N ALA A 216 -10.25 -8.80 -23.12
CA ALA A 216 -10.80 -8.08 -24.26
C ALA A 216 -11.32 -9.01 -25.37
N ARG A 217 -10.69 -10.19 -25.55
CA ARG A 217 -11.20 -11.25 -26.45
C ARG A 217 -12.53 -11.87 -26.00
N LEU A 218 -12.88 -11.77 -24.71
CA LEU A 218 -14.11 -12.33 -24.12
C LEU A 218 -15.22 -11.28 -23.93
N ALA A 219 -14.85 -10.07 -23.52
CA ALA A 219 -15.78 -9.00 -23.14
C ALA A 219 -15.88 -7.86 -24.18
N GLY A 220 -15.02 -7.86 -25.20
CA GLY A 220 -14.86 -6.76 -26.15
C GLY A 220 -13.74 -5.79 -25.75
N ASP A 221 -13.37 -4.92 -26.69
CA ASP A 221 -12.29 -3.93 -26.59
C ASP A 221 -12.79 -2.49 -26.38
N SER A 222 -14.08 -2.31 -26.08
CA SER A 222 -14.66 -1.00 -25.73
C SER A 222 -14.10 -0.47 -24.40
N ILE A 223 -14.16 0.86 -24.22
CA ILE A 223 -13.68 1.53 -23.00
C ILE A 223 -14.41 0.95 -21.76
N LEU A 224 -15.73 0.77 -21.84
CA LEU A 224 -16.50 0.06 -20.82
C LEU A 224 -15.95 -1.33 -20.50
N ALA A 225 -15.70 -2.16 -21.52
CA ALA A 225 -15.25 -3.54 -21.31
C ALA A 225 -13.85 -3.60 -20.67
N LEU A 226 -12.92 -2.75 -21.10
CA LEU A 226 -11.56 -2.68 -20.56
C LEU A 226 -11.53 -2.13 -19.12
N ARG A 227 -12.32 -1.09 -18.82
CA ARG A 227 -12.42 -0.53 -17.46
C ARG A 227 -13.22 -1.43 -16.51
N LEU A 228 -14.17 -2.23 -17.02
CA LEU A 228 -14.90 -3.22 -16.22
C LEU A 228 -13.96 -4.27 -15.63
N PHE A 229 -12.91 -4.68 -16.34
CA PHE A 229 -11.86 -5.57 -15.80
C PHE A 229 -11.18 -4.96 -14.56
N ALA A 230 -10.74 -3.71 -14.67
CA ALA A 230 -10.12 -2.97 -13.55
C ALA A 230 -11.09 -2.78 -12.38
N THR A 231 -12.37 -2.53 -12.67
CA THR A 231 -13.43 -2.38 -11.67
C THR A 231 -13.69 -3.68 -10.91
N LEU A 232 -13.79 -4.81 -11.60
CA LEU A 232 -13.96 -6.14 -10.99
C LEU A 232 -12.75 -6.52 -10.12
N ALA A 233 -11.52 -6.24 -10.60
CA ALA A 233 -10.32 -6.42 -9.78
C ALA A 233 -10.35 -5.54 -8.52
N SER A 234 -10.71 -4.26 -8.64
CA SER A 234 -10.81 -3.35 -7.48
C SER A 234 -11.89 -3.80 -6.46
N LEU A 235 -12.97 -4.46 -6.90
CA LEU A 235 -13.94 -5.08 -5.98
C LEU A 235 -13.33 -6.24 -5.18
N VAL A 236 -12.44 -7.04 -5.79
CA VAL A 236 -11.66 -8.08 -5.08
C VAL A 236 -10.75 -7.44 -4.04
N THR A 237 -10.13 -6.28 -4.32
CA THR A 237 -9.36 -5.51 -3.34
C THR A 237 -10.19 -5.16 -2.10
N ILE A 238 -11.41 -4.63 -2.26
CA ILE A 238 -12.30 -4.29 -1.14
C ILE A 238 -12.63 -5.55 -0.30
N ALA A 239 -12.96 -6.67 -0.95
CA ALA A 239 -13.27 -7.93 -0.28
C ALA A 239 -12.05 -8.52 0.46
N ALA A 240 -10.85 -8.42 -0.12
CA ALA A 240 -9.61 -8.82 0.50
C ALA A 240 -9.28 -7.96 1.72
N VAL A 241 -9.45 -6.63 1.65
CA VAL A 241 -9.28 -5.70 2.78
C VAL A 241 -10.21 -6.05 3.94
N TYR A 242 -11.50 -6.33 3.69
CA TYR A 242 -12.41 -6.83 4.73
C TYR A 242 -11.87 -8.11 5.38
N ALA A 243 -11.43 -9.08 4.58
CA ALA A 243 -10.98 -10.38 5.05
C ALA A 243 -9.65 -10.30 5.83
N ILE A 244 -8.72 -9.42 5.44
CA ILE A 244 -7.47 -9.12 6.16
C ILE A 244 -7.81 -8.48 7.52
N ALA A 245 -8.57 -7.39 7.51
CA ALA A 245 -8.95 -6.67 8.71
C ALA A 245 -9.70 -7.57 9.72
N ARG A 246 -10.62 -8.41 9.22
CA ARG A 246 -11.40 -9.32 10.06
C ARG A 246 -10.55 -10.42 10.71
N ARG A 247 -9.40 -10.77 10.13
CA ARG A 247 -8.44 -11.74 10.70
C ARG A 247 -7.47 -11.10 11.70
N LEU A 248 -7.04 -9.87 11.42
CA LEU A 248 -6.05 -9.13 12.22
C LEU A 248 -6.65 -8.43 13.45
N GLY A 249 -7.94 -8.12 13.41
CA GLY A 249 -8.66 -7.36 14.44
C GLY A 249 -10.04 -7.94 14.73
N GLY A 250 -11.08 -7.12 14.57
CA GLY A 250 -12.47 -7.48 14.87
C GLY A 250 -13.44 -7.12 13.75
N ARG A 251 -14.75 -7.22 14.05
CA ARG A 251 -15.82 -6.83 13.11
C ARG A 251 -15.77 -5.33 12.78
N MET A 252 -15.46 -4.48 13.76
CA MET A 252 -15.50 -3.02 13.58
C MET A 252 -14.34 -2.53 12.71
N ALA A 253 -13.09 -2.92 13.01
CA ALA A 253 -11.95 -2.65 12.13
C ALA A 253 -12.18 -3.14 10.69
N ALA A 254 -12.84 -4.30 10.52
CA ALA A 254 -13.18 -4.82 9.19
C ALA A 254 -14.19 -3.93 8.46
N LEU A 255 -15.30 -3.55 9.09
CA LEU A 255 -16.28 -2.66 8.46
C LEU A 255 -15.70 -1.28 8.14
N LEU A 256 -14.90 -0.70 9.05
CA LEU A 256 -14.21 0.57 8.83
C LEU A 256 -13.23 0.48 7.64
N ALA A 257 -12.35 -0.54 7.60
CA ALA A 257 -11.40 -0.70 6.51
C ALA A 257 -12.08 -0.90 5.15
N THR A 258 -13.20 -1.64 5.13
CA THR A 258 -13.97 -1.89 3.91
C THR A 258 -14.66 -0.61 3.42
N LEU A 259 -15.28 0.17 4.32
CA LEU A 259 -15.93 1.43 3.98
C LEU A 259 -14.93 2.46 3.48
N LEU A 260 -13.79 2.60 4.18
CA LEU A 260 -12.71 3.49 3.74
C LEU A 260 -12.15 3.06 2.38
N CYS A 261 -11.96 1.76 2.12
CA CYS A 261 -11.51 1.26 0.80
C CYS A 261 -12.56 1.43 -0.32
N ALA A 262 -13.85 1.33 0.01
CA ALA A 262 -14.92 1.57 -0.95
C ALA A 262 -14.98 3.03 -1.40
N LEU A 263 -14.78 3.97 -0.46
CA LEU A 263 -14.86 5.44 -0.67
C LEU A 263 -13.52 6.12 -1.04
N ASN A 264 -12.39 5.41 -0.97
CA ASN A 264 -11.07 6.01 -1.16
C ASN A 264 -10.85 6.48 -2.62
N PRO A 265 -10.52 7.77 -2.88
CA PRO A 265 -10.45 8.29 -4.25
C PRO A 265 -9.34 7.65 -5.09
N PHE A 266 -8.20 7.32 -4.48
CA PHE A 266 -7.09 6.64 -5.17
C PHE A 266 -7.47 5.23 -5.63
N GLN A 267 -8.13 4.45 -4.76
CA GLN A 267 -8.67 3.13 -5.11
C GLN A 267 -9.73 3.20 -6.21
N LEU A 268 -10.51 4.29 -6.27
CA LEU A 268 -11.55 4.48 -7.28
C LEU A 268 -10.98 4.95 -8.62
N TRP A 269 -10.02 5.88 -8.63
CA TRP A 269 -9.27 6.30 -9.82
C TRP A 269 -8.72 5.07 -10.57
N TYR A 270 -7.97 4.22 -9.87
CA TYR A 270 -7.41 3.01 -10.50
C TYR A 270 -8.45 1.93 -10.82
N ALA A 271 -9.63 1.95 -10.20
CA ALA A 271 -10.72 1.03 -10.57
C ALA A 271 -11.31 1.33 -11.95
N GLN A 272 -11.25 2.60 -12.38
CA GLN A 272 -11.68 3.06 -13.70
C GLN A 272 -10.50 3.24 -14.67
N PHE A 273 -9.34 2.67 -14.36
CA PHE A 273 -8.11 2.82 -15.15
C PHE A 273 -7.67 1.46 -15.71
N ALA A 274 -7.79 1.24 -17.02
CA ALA A 274 -7.52 -0.03 -17.69
C ALA A 274 -6.00 -0.35 -17.85
N ARG A 275 -5.29 -0.44 -16.72
CA ARG A 275 -3.87 -0.79 -16.60
C ARG A 275 -3.68 -1.85 -15.51
N ASN A 276 -2.46 -2.36 -15.36
CA ASN A 276 -2.08 -3.38 -14.38
C ASN A 276 -2.36 -3.03 -12.91
N TYR A 277 -2.50 -1.76 -12.53
CA TYR A 277 -2.64 -1.32 -11.13
C TYR A 277 -3.77 -2.00 -10.35
N SER A 278 -5.02 -2.02 -10.86
CA SER A 278 -6.13 -2.62 -10.10
C SER A 278 -6.00 -4.14 -9.93
N LEU A 279 -5.53 -4.84 -10.98
CA LEU A 279 -5.21 -6.27 -10.89
C LEU A 279 -4.09 -6.53 -9.87
N TRP A 280 -3.05 -5.69 -9.88
CA TRP A 280 -1.93 -5.79 -8.95
C TRP A 280 -2.36 -5.58 -7.50
N MET A 281 -3.12 -4.52 -7.21
CA MET A 281 -3.61 -4.24 -5.85
C MET A 281 -4.49 -5.38 -5.32
N ALA A 282 -5.36 -5.94 -6.17
CA ALA A 282 -6.21 -7.07 -5.84
C ALA A 282 -5.40 -8.33 -5.55
N ALA A 283 -4.51 -8.70 -6.47
CA ALA A 283 -3.66 -9.89 -6.34
C ALA A 283 -2.71 -9.79 -5.14
N SER A 284 -2.13 -8.62 -4.87
CA SER A 284 -1.27 -8.37 -3.71
C SER A 284 -2.06 -8.49 -2.38
N ALA A 285 -3.26 -7.91 -2.29
CA ALA A 285 -4.13 -8.07 -1.13
C ALA A 285 -4.56 -9.54 -0.92
N VAL A 286 -4.81 -10.30 -1.99
CA VAL A 286 -5.06 -11.75 -1.91
C VAL A 286 -3.80 -12.52 -1.47
N THR A 287 -2.62 -12.19 -1.97
CA THR A 287 -1.33 -12.76 -1.53
C THR A 287 -1.12 -12.54 -0.04
N VAL A 288 -1.39 -11.34 0.48
CA VAL A 288 -1.39 -11.03 1.92
C VAL A 288 -2.41 -11.87 2.69
N LEU A 289 -3.63 -12.02 2.18
CA LEU A 289 -4.66 -12.85 2.79
C LEU A 289 -4.24 -14.33 2.86
N LEU A 290 -3.52 -14.84 1.87
CA LEU A 290 -3.01 -16.21 1.82
C LEU A 290 -1.79 -16.40 2.73
N LEU A 291 -0.89 -15.40 2.82
CA LEU A 291 0.19 -15.35 3.82
C LEU A 291 -0.38 -15.50 5.24
N LEU A 292 -1.37 -14.67 5.58
CA LEU A 292 -2.07 -14.73 6.88
C LEU A 292 -2.83 -16.04 7.09
N HIS A 293 -3.20 -16.78 6.03
CA HIS A 293 -3.79 -18.11 6.15
C HIS A 293 -2.71 -19.17 6.48
N ALA A 294 -1.57 -19.13 5.80
CA ALA A 294 -0.46 -20.07 5.98
C ALA A 294 0.07 -20.01 7.43
N TRP A 295 0.33 -18.81 7.95
CA TRP A 295 0.80 -18.57 9.32
C TRP A 295 -0.14 -19.05 10.43
N ARG A 296 -1.38 -19.49 10.14
CA ARG A 296 -2.25 -20.13 11.15
C ARG A 296 -1.86 -21.57 11.50
N LYS A 297 -1.22 -22.29 10.58
CA LYS A 297 -0.69 -23.66 10.77
C LYS A 297 0.54 -23.82 9.85
N PRO A 298 1.64 -23.09 10.13
CA PRO A 298 2.79 -22.99 9.23
C PRO A 298 3.47 -24.33 8.96
N GLU A 299 3.31 -25.32 9.85
CA GLU A 299 3.86 -26.67 9.71
C GLU A 299 3.16 -27.51 8.62
N ARG A 300 2.08 -27.03 7.99
CA ARG A 300 1.37 -27.75 6.92
C ARG A 300 1.78 -27.20 5.54
N PRO A 301 2.64 -27.90 4.77
CA PRO A 301 3.20 -27.38 3.51
C PRO A 301 2.14 -26.98 2.48
N ALA A 302 1.04 -27.74 2.38
CA ALA A 302 -0.08 -27.45 1.48
C ALA A 302 -0.74 -26.07 1.70
N ARG A 303 -0.53 -25.40 2.85
CA ARG A 303 -1.03 -24.03 3.08
C ARG A 303 -0.15 -22.94 2.48
N TRP A 304 1.10 -23.24 2.17
CA TRP A 304 2.03 -22.32 1.52
C TRP A 304 1.85 -22.32 0.00
N VAL A 305 1.39 -23.42 -0.59
CA VAL A 305 1.18 -23.52 -2.05
C VAL A 305 0.29 -22.38 -2.59
N PRO A 306 -0.90 -22.06 -2.04
CA PRO A 306 -1.67 -20.92 -2.51
C PRO A 306 -0.95 -19.57 -2.36
N TYR A 307 -0.19 -19.37 -1.28
CA TYR A 307 0.61 -18.16 -1.08
C TYR A 307 1.74 -18.04 -2.11
N ILE A 308 2.45 -19.13 -2.39
CA ILE A 308 3.52 -19.17 -3.40
C ILE A 308 2.95 -18.86 -4.78
N LEU A 309 1.87 -19.55 -5.18
CA LEU A 309 1.21 -19.32 -6.48
C LEU A 309 0.72 -17.88 -6.62
N SER A 310 0.10 -17.33 -5.57
CA SER A 310 -0.37 -15.93 -5.55
C SER A 310 0.78 -14.93 -5.59
N ALA A 311 1.87 -15.15 -4.84
CA ALA A 311 3.05 -14.28 -4.84
C ALA A 311 3.77 -14.29 -6.20
N VAL A 312 3.88 -15.46 -6.83
CA VAL A 312 4.43 -15.61 -8.19
C VAL A 312 3.54 -14.92 -9.21
N PHE A 313 2.21 -15.13 -9.16
CA PHE A 313 1.23 -14.43 -9.99
C PHE A 313 1.38 -12.90 -9.86
N THR A 314 1.41 -12.36 -8.64
CA THR A 314 1.50 -10.92 -8.41
C THR A 314 2.84 -10.35 -8.90
N GLY A 315 3.96 -11.06 -8.73
CA GLY A 315 5.26 -10.67 -9.31
C GLY A 315 5.23 -10.61 -10.84
N TYR A 316 4.56 -11.57 -11.48
CA TYR A 316 4.33 -11.57 -12.93
C TYR A 316 3.31 -10.52 -13.42
N VAL A 317 2.55 -9.88 -12.52
CA VAL A 317 1.69 -8.72 -12.82
C VAL A 317 2.46 -7.40 -12.68
N PHE A 318 3.33 -7.26 -11.66
CA PHE A 318 4.06 -6.03 -11.42
C PHE A 318 5.37 -6.23 -10.64
N TYR A 319 6.51 -5.77 -11.18
CA TYR A 319 7.83 -6.00 -10.58
C TYR A 319 7.98 -5.49 -9.14
N LEU A 320 7.36 -4.34 -8.84
CA LEU A 320 7.51 -3.67 -7.55
C LEU A 320 6.72 -4.35 -6.42
N GLU A 321 5.98 -5.43 -6.72
CA GLU A 321 5.54 -6.40 -5.70
C GLU A 321 6.73 -6.94 -4.88
N ALA A 322 7.95 -6.96 -5.45
CA ALA A 322 9.17 -7.28 -4.71
C ALA A 322 9.32 -6.48 -3.40
N PHE A 323 8.89 -5.21 -3.37
CA PHE A 323 8.94 -4.39 -2.16
C PHE A 323 7.97 -4.88 -1.06
N LEU A 324 6.83 -5.44 -1.47
CA LEU A 324 5.87 -6.10 -0.57
C LEU A 324 6.32 -7.49 -0.15
N LEU A 325 7.04 -8.23 -1.00
CA LEU A 325 7.72 -9.45 -0.58
C LEU A 325 8.78 -9.18 0.50
N VAL A 326 9.46 -8.02 0.49
CA VAL A 326 10.32 -7.61 1.62
C VAL A 326 9.49 -7.37 2.90
N ALA A 327 8.32 -6.73 2.80
CA ALA A 327 7.41 -6.58 3.94
C ALA A 327 6.93 -7.94 4.50
N HIS A 328 6.64 -8.91 3.63
CA HIS A 328 6.30 -10.29 4.03
C HIS A 328 7.46 -10.97 4.78
N ASN A 329 8.70 -10.76 4.33
CA ASN A 329 9.91 -11.26 5.00
C ASN A 329 10.09 -10.64 6.40
N LEU A 330 9.91 -9.32 6.54
CA LEU A 330 9.98 -8.66 7.85
C LEU A 330 8.90 -9.18 8.82
N PHE A 331 7.67 -9.39 8.34
CA PHE A 331 6.60 -10.00 9.13
C PHE A 331 6.92 -11.46 9.52
N ALA A 332 7.45 -12.26 8.59
CA ALA A 332 7.88 -13.63 8.85
C ALA A 332 8.96 -13.70 9.95
N LEU A 333 9.98 -12.84 9.86
CA LEU A 333 11.03 -12.74 10.88
C LEU A 333 10.47 -12.32 12.25
N ALA A 334 9.50 -11.40 12.29
CA ALA A 334 8.80 -11.06 13.53
C ALA A 334 8.04 -12.26 14.11
N LYS A 335 7.30 -13.02 13.29
CA LYS A 335 6.59 -14.24 13.71
C LYS A 335 7.54 -15.32 14.23
N VAL A 336 8.69 -15.52 13.58
CA VAL A 336 9.75 -16.44 14.06
C VAL A 336 10.32 -15.97 15.40
N ARG A 337 10.67 -14.69 15.53
CA ARG A 337 11.24 -14.12 16.77
C ARG A 337 10.31 -14.28 17.97
N LEU A 338 9.01 -14.08 17.76
CA LEU A 338 7.95 -14.25 18.77
C LEU A 338 7.60 -15.73 19.06
N SER A 339 8.12 -16.68 18.27
CA SER A 339 7.89 -18.12 18.49
C SER A 339 8.88 -18.74 19.48
N GLU A 340 8.45 -19.83 20.12
CA GLU A 340 9.24 -20.68 21.02
C GLU A 340 10.57 -21.11 20.39
N ALA A 341 11.65 -21.10 21.18
CA ALA A 341 13.02 -21.31 20.68
C ALA A 341 13.17 -22.59 19.83
N GLY A 342 12.64 -23.73 20.30
CA GLY A 342 12.70 -25.02 19.59
C GLY A 342 11.94 -25.06 18.25
N ARG A 343 11.05 -24.10 17.97
CA ARG A 343 10.31 -24.02 16.70
C ARG A 343 10.95 -23.09 15.68
N ARG A 344 11.87 -22.21 16.09
CA ARG A 344 12.43 -21.14 15.25
C ARG A 344 13.12 -21.66 14.00
N LEU A 345 14.04 -22.62 14.14
CA LEU A 345 14.75 -23.21 13.00
C LEU A 345 13.78 -23.84 11.99
N ARG A 346 12.76 -24.58 12.47
CA ARG A 346 11.76 -25.20 11.60
C ARG A 346 10.95 -24.17 10.81
N LEU A 347 10.53 -23.08 11.46
CA LEU A 347 9.79 -21.99 10.81
C LEU A 347 10.67 -21.22 9.83
N LEU A 348 11.96 -21.01 10.14
CA LEU A 348 12.93 -20.42 9.22
C LEU A 348 13.17 -21.29 7.99
N LEU A 349 13.31 -22.61 8.14
CA LEU A 349 13.46 -23.53 7.00
C LEU A 349 12.21 -23.53 6.11
N ILE A 350 11.01 -23.60 6.70
CA ILE A 350 9.74 -23.51 5.95
C ILE A 350 9.65 -22.18 5.18
N TRP A 351 10.01 -21.07 5.82
CA TRP A 351 10.00 -19.75 5.18
C TRP A 351 11.07 -19.64 4.09
N ALA A 352 12.28 -20.13 4.31
CA ALA A 352 13.36 -20.14 3.33
C ALA A 352 13.00 -20.96 2.09
N ILE A 353 12.41 -22.16 2.26
CA ILE A 353 11.90 -22.99 1.17
C ILE A 353 10.77 -22.25 0.42
N THR A 354 9.87 -21.56 1.13
CA THR A 354 8.81 -20.74 0.52
C THR A 354 9.38 -19.61 -0.33
N GLN A 355 10.37 -18.86 0.19
CA GLN A 355 11.03 -17.78 -0.55
C GLN A 355 11.84 -18.32 -1.74
N ALA A 356 12.57 -19.42 -1.57
CA ALA A 356 13.30 -20.08 -2.65
C ALA A 356 12.37 -20.59 -3.76
N SER A 357 11.18 -21.09 -3.42
CA SER A 357 10.17 -21.51 -4.41
C SER A 357 9.64 -20.33 -5.23
N ILE A 358 9.37 -19.19 -4.57
CA ILE A 358 8.95 -17.95 -5.26
C ILE A 358 10.07 -17.42 -6.15
N ALA A 359 11.31 -17.35 -5.63
CA ALA A 359 12.46 -16.87 -6.37
C ALA A 359 12.77 -17.76 -7.58
N ALA A 360 12.75 -19.09 -7.42
CA ALA A 360 12.96 -20.03 -8.53
C ALA A 360 11.88 -19.93 -9.61
N ALA A 361 10.62 -19.69 -9.23
CA ALA A 361 9.53 -19.50 -10.18
C ALA A 361 9.59 -18.15 -10.93
N LEU A 362 10.11 -17.09 -10.31
CA LEU A 362 10.30 -15.77 -10.94
C LEU A 362 11.62 -15.66 -11.73
N ALA A 363 12.64 -16.46 -11.39
CA ALA A 363 13.98 -16.39 -11.97
C ALA A 363 14.06 -16.44 -13.51
N PRO A 364 13.31 -17.28 -14.26
CA PRO A 364 13.36 -17.33 -15.73
C PRO A 364 12.94 -16.02 -16.42
N TRP A 365 12.32 -15.11 -15.67
CA TRP A 365 11.95 -13.79 -16.13
C TRP A 365 12.88 -12.72 -15.58
N TYR A 366 13.10 -12.68 -14.26
CA TYR A 366 13.84 -11.61 -13.60
C TYR A 366 15.37 -11.68 -13.80
N LEU A 367 15.92 -12.83 -14.25
CA LEU A 367 17.35 -12.99 -14.54
C LEU A 367 17.73 -12.76 -16.02
N ARG A 368 16.81 -12.24 -16.83
CA ARG A 368 17.01 -11.97 -18.27
C ARG A 368 18.00 -10.82 -18.50
N PRO A 369 19.09 -11.01 -19.28
CA PRO A 369 20.07 -9.96 -19.57
C PRO A 369 19.47 -8.67 -20.13
N GLU A 370 18.41 -8.80 -20.94
CA GLU A 370 17.72 -7.70 -21.62
C GLU A 370 17.14 -6.68 -20.62
N LEU A 371 16.58 -7.17 -19.51
CA LEU A 371 16.09 -6.31 -18.41
C LEU A 371 17.25 -5.53 -17.75
N PHE A 372 18.41 -6.16 -17.55
CA PHE A 372 19.58 -5.52 -16.95
C PHE A 372 20.23 -4.50 -17.88
N LEU A 373 20.25 -4.74 -19.19
CA LEU A 373 20.81 -3.83 -20.17
C LEU A 373 19.91 -2.60 -20.34
N ASN A 374 18.64 -2.79 -20.67
CA ASN A 374 17.72 -1.69 -20.98
C ASN A 374 17.43 -0.81 -19.74
N SER A 375 17.47 -1.37 -18.52
CA SER A 375 17.28 -0.61 -17.28
C SER A 375 18.40 0.38 -16.95
N ARG A 376 19.59 0.26 -17.56
CA ARG A 376 20.69 1.23 -17.36
C ARG A 376 20.41 2.56 -18.05
N GLU A 377 19.89 2.47 -19.28
CA GLU A 377 19.57 3.59 -20.17
C GLU A 377 18.20 4.21 -19.88
N TYR A 378 17.34 3.51 -19.13
CA TYR A 378 16.05 4.04 -18.70
C TYR A 378 16.19 5.27 -17.78
N GLU A 379 15.69 6.41 -18.26
CA GLU A 379 15.49 7.62 -17.45
C GLU A 379 14.13 7.60 -16.75
N PRO A 380 14.07 7.66 -15.40
CA PRO A 380 12.81 7.62 -14.68
C PRO A 380 11.99 8.90 -14.83
N ASN A 381 10.72 8.73 -15.22
CA ASN A 381 9.73 9.80 -15.37
C ASN A 381 8.90 10.07 -14.09
N GLY A 382 9.46 9.76 -12.92
CA GLY A 382 8.84 10.08 -11.63
C GLY A 382 9.33 11.41 -11.08
N GLU A 383 9.13 11.59 -9.78
CA GLU A 383 9.47 12.81 -9.04
C GLU A 383 10.61 12.59 -8.02
N PRO A 384 11.11 13.66 -7.39
CA PRO A 384 11.87 13.59 -6.14
C PRO A 384 11.10 12.86 -5.02
N ALA A 385 11.83 12.38 -4.02
CA ALA A 385 11.26 11.53 -2.97
C ALA A 385 10.28 12.31 -2.07
N ASN A 386 8.97 12.07 -2.20
CA ASN A 386 7.95 12.79 -1.44
C ASN A 386 7.01 11.83 -0.67
N ILE A 387 7.46 11.43 0.53
CA ILE A 387 6.72 10.55 1.46
C ILE A 387 5.33 11.11 1.79
N LEU A 388 5.23 12.44 1.99
CA LEU A 388 4.00 13.12 2.38
C LEU A 388 2.95 13.05 1.28
N TRP A 389 3.37 13.26 0.03
CA TRP A 389 2.52 13.07 -1.15
C TRP A 389 1.98 11.63 -1.21
N ALA A 390 2.84 10.61 -1.10
CA ALA A 390 2.35 9.22 -1.14
C ALA A 390 1.34 8.89 -0.04
N ILE A 391 1.54 9.38 1.20
CA ILE A 391 0.56 9.20 2.28
C ILE A 391 -0.75 9.92 1.98
N GLN A 392 -0.71 11.12 1.39
CA GLN A 392 -1.89 11.84 0.90
C GLN A 392 -2.62 11.02 -0.17
N SER A 393 -1.94 10.64 -1.25
CA SER A 393 -2.52 9.91 -2.37
C SER A 393 -3.21 8.63 -1.88
N PHE A 394 -2.55 7.83 -1.04
CA PHE A 394 -3.12 6.57 -0.57
C PHE A 394 -4.36 6.71 0.32
N LEU A 395 -4.51 7.81 1.07
CA LEU A 395 -5.64 7.98 1.99
C LEU A 395 -6.75 8.87 1.42
N LEU A 396 -6.39 9.89 0.64
CA LEU A 396 -7.28 10.98 0.20
C LEU A 396 -7.27 11.20 -1.32
N GLY A 397 -6.32 10.60 -2.05
CA GLY A 397 -6.16 10.79 -3.49
C GLY A 397 -5.52 12.11 -3.90
N ASP A 398 -5.35 12.26 -5.21
CA ASP A 398 -4.67 13.39 -5.85
C ASP A 398 -5.64 14.36 -6.55
N THR A 399 -6.95 14.20 -6.36
CA THR A 399 -8.01 15.05 -6.95
C THR A 399 -8.60 16.08 -5.98
N LEU A 400 -7.91 16.38 -4.87
CA LEU A 400 -8.35 17.43 -3.94
C LEU A 400 -8.12 18.83 -4.53
N PRO A 401 -8.87 19.86 -4.10
CA PRO A 401 -8.65 21.23 -4.53
C PRO A 401 -7.20 21.71 -4.29
N PRO A 402 -6.62 22.50 -5.21
CA PRO A 402 -5.23 22.96 -5.10
C PRO A 402 -4.85 23.59 -3.74
N PRO A 403 -5.70 24.39 -3.05
CA PRO A 403 -5.36 24.93 -1.73
C PRO A 403 -5.16 23.90 -0.61
N LEU A 404 -5.66 22.67 -0.77
CA LEU A 404 -5.44 21.57 0.19
C LEU A 404 -4.18 20.75 -0.12
N GLN A 405 -3.72 20.78 -1.37
CA GLN A 405 -2.60 19.98 -1.86
C GLN A 405 -1.29 20.77 -1.96
N HIS A 406 -1.37 22.04 -2.38
CA HIS A 406 -0.21 22.88 -2.57
C HIS A 406 0.54 23.14 -1.25
N PRO A 407 1.88 23.29 -1.32
CA PRO A 407 2.70 23.54 -0.15
C PRO A 407 2.29 24.78 0.63
N LEU A 408 2.09 24.64 1.94
CA LEU A 408 2.16 25.75 2.89
C LEU A 408 3.58 26.32 3.01
N ILE A 409 4.59 25.51 2.65
CA ILE A 409 6.01 25.87 2.65
C ILE A 409 6.58 25.40 1.31
N ILE A 410 6.90 26.33 0.41
CA ILE A 410 7.49 26.03 -0.90
C ILE A 410 8.96 25.64 -0.69
N GLN A 411 9.24 24.35 -0.50
CA GLN A 411 10.58 23.79 -0.69
C GLN A 411 10.63 23.08 -2.04
N PRO A 412 11.74 23.16 -2.80
CA PRO A 412 11.83 22.58 -4.15
C PRO A 412 11.58 21.06 -4.21
N GLU A 413 11.89 20.34 -3.13
CA GLU A 413 11.90 18.88 -3.09
C GLU A 413 10.69 18.28 -2.34
N HIS A 414 10.06 19.04 -1.43
CA HIS A 414 9.14 18.53 -0.41
C HIS A 414 7.98 19.51 -0.13
N SER A 415 6.84 19.31 -0.80
CA SER A 415 5.63 20.10 -0.57
C SER A 415 4.78 19.57 0.58
N LEU A 416 4.70 20.32 1.69
CA LEU A 416 3.77 20.04 2.79
C LEU A 416 2.42 20.73 2.53
N GLY A 417 1.50 20.03 1.86
CA GLY A 417 0.09 20.46 1.73
C GLY A 417 -0.75 20.10 2.97
N ILE A 418 -1.85 20.82 3.19
CA ILE A 418 -2.78 20.59 4.33
C ILE A 418 -3.28 19.14 4.37
N ALA A 419 -3.67 18.59 3.22
CA ALA A 419 -4.15 17.21 3.12
C ALA A 419 -3.06 16.19 3.45
N SER A 420 -1.81 16.42 3.00
CA SER A 420 -0.66 15.58 3.36
C SER A 420 -0.32 15.62 4.85
N ALA A 421 -0.47 16.78 5.50
CA ALA A 421 -0.28 16.95 6.94
C ALA A 421 -1.35 16.19 7.74
N ILE A 422 -2.63 16.34 7.36
CA ILE A 422 -3.75 15.60 7.96
C ILE A 422 -3.54 14.09 7.79
N ALA A 423 -3.29 13.62 6.57
CA ALA A 423 -3.09 12.20 6.27
C ALA A 423 -1.92 11.62 7.08
N SER A 424 -0.78 12.32 7.13
CA SER A 424 0.40 11.90 7.90
C SER A 424 0.14 11.86 9.41
N PHE A 425 -0.54 12.88 9.96
CA PHE A 425 -0.95 12.89 11.36
C PHE A 425 -1.86 11.71 11.69
N MET A 426 -2.84 11.41 10.82
CA MET A 426 -3.73 10.26 11.00
C MET A 426 -3.00 8.93 10.97
N VAL A 427 -2.00 8.74 10.09
CA VAL A 427 -1.15 7.53 10.08
C VAL A 427 -0.35 7.41 11.36
N ILE A 428 0.34 8.48 11.79
CA ILE A 428 1.18 8.48 13.00
C ILE A 428 0.34 8.16 14.25
N VAL A 429 -0.78 8.87 14.43
CA VAL A 429 -1.71 8.62 15.54
C VAL A 429 -2.26 7.19 15.49
N SER A 430 -2.63 6.70 14.29
CA SER A 430 -3.13 5.33 14.13
C SER A 430 -2.09 4.28 14.51
N LEU A 431 -0.83 4.42 14.09
CA LEU A 431 0.25 3.51 14.49
C LEU A 431 0.48 3.51 16.02
N VAL A 432 0.44 4.69 16.67
CA VAL A 432 0.53 4.80 18.13
C VAL A 432 -0.66 4.13 18.84
N LEU A 433 -1.87 4.25 18.29
CA LEU A 433 -3.07 3.61 18.84
C LEU A 433 -3.05 2.10 18.66
N ILE A 434 -2.62 1.61 17.49
CA ILE A 434 -2.41 0.18 17.23
C ILE A 434 -1.37 -0.39 18.20
N TRP A 435 -0.25 0.31 18.41
CA TRP A 435 0.77 -0.08 19.39
C TRP A 435 0.23 -0.17 20.83
N ARG A 436 -0.76 0.65 21.19
CA ARG A 436 -1.37 0.66 22.54
C ARG A 436 -2.54 -0.30 22.71
N THR A 437 -3.27 -0.65 21.66
CA THR A 437 -4.59 -1.31 21.76
C THR A 437 -4.76 -2.60 20.94
N ALA A 438 -3.89 -2.86 19.97
CA ALA A 438 -3.90 -4.07 19.16
C ALA A 438 -2.86 -5.09 19.65
N ARG A 439 -2.91 -6.31 19.09
CA ARG A 439 -1.88 -7.33 19.34
C ARG A 439 -0.56 -6.87 18.73
N ARG A 440 0.57 -7.18 19.39
CA ARG A 440 1.93 -6.87 18.88
C ARG A 440 2.14 -7.38 17.45
N GLU A 441 1.64 -8.58 17.13
CA GLU A 441 1.70 -9.14 15.77
C GLU A 441 0.97 -8.27 14.73
N THR A 442 -0.22 -7.76 15.07
CA THR A 442 -1.01 -6.85 14.22
C THR A 442 -0.24 -5.55 13.97
N PHE A 443 0.40 -4.99 15.00
CA PHE A 443 1.24 -3.80 14.84
C PHE A 443 2.41 -4.04 13.89
N TYR A 444 3.23 -5.07 14.13
CA TYR A 444 4.39 -5.36 13.28
C TYR A 444 4.00 -5.68 11.83
N PHE A 445 2.88 -6.40 11.65
CA PHE A 445 2.33 -6.65 10.32
C PHE A 445 1.95 -5.34 9.61
N LEU A 446 1.11 -4.51 10.22
CA LEU A 446 0.61 -3.29 9.57
C LEU A 446 1.73 -2.28 9.33
N ALA A 447 2.66 -2.11 10.27
CA ALA A 447 3.80 -1.21 10.12
C ALA A 447 4.76 -1.66 9.00
N ALA A 448 5.07 -2.96 8.89
CA ALA A 448 5.86 -3.46 7.76
C ALA A 448 5.09 -3.31 6.44
N TYR A 449 3.80 -3.66 6.41
CA TYR A 449 2.99 -3.63 5.20
C TYR A 449 2.81 -2.22 4.62
N SER A 450 2.69 -1.17 5.46
CA SER A 450 2.57 0.21 4.99
C SER A 450 3.91 0.92 4.78
N LEU A 451 4.88 0.75 5.69
CA LEU A 451 6.10 1.55 5.67
C LEU A 451 7.22 0.96 4.80
N THR A 452 7.29 -0.36 4.61
CA THR A 452 8.41 -0.98 3.89
C THR A 452 8.46 -0.59 2.40
N PRO A 453 7.37 -0.66 1.60
CA PRO A 453 7.45 -0.25 0.19
C PRO A 453 7.74 1.24 0.03
N LEU A 454 7.18 2.07 0.92
CA LEU A 454 7.41 3.52 0.94
C LEU A 454 8.87 3.84 1.27
N ALA A 455 9.45 3.20 2.28
CA ALA A 455 10.85 3.36 2.65
C ALA A 455 11.81 2.86 1.55
N ILE A 456 11.51 1.74 0.88
CA ILE A 456 12.33 1.22 -0.22
C ILE A 456 12.29 2.18 -1.42
N LEU A 457 11.12 2.65 -1.85
CA LEU A 457 11.02 3.57 -2.99
C LEU A 457 11.69 4.93 -2.70
N THR A 458 11.47 5.47 -1.51
CA THR A 458 12.14 6.70 -1.04
C THR A 458 13.65 6.49 -1.02
N GLY A 459 14.13 5.40 -0.41
CA GLY A 459 15.55 5.06 -0.34
C GLY A 459 16.18 4.90 -1.72
N LEU A 460 15.52 4.22 -2.65
CA LEU A 460 16.01 4.07 -4.03
C LEU A 460 16.16 5.44 -4.73
N THR A 461 15.16 6.30 -4.60
CA THR A 461 15.18 7.66 -5.18
C THR A 461 16.33 8.49 -4.59
N LEU A 462 16.48 8.49 -3.26
CA LEU A 462 17.52 9.25 -2.56
C LEU A 462 18.94 8.73 -2.80
N ILE A 463 19.14 7.40 -2.80
CA ILE A 463 20.46 6.77 -2.97
C ILE A 463 20.96 6.89 -4.41
N THR A 464 20.07 6.81 -5.40
CA THR A 464 20.46 6.88 -6.82
C THR A 464 20.50 8.31 -7.37
N GLY A 465 19.88 9.28 -6.69
CA GLY A 465 19.67 10.63 -7.19
C GLY A 465 18.73 10.73 -8.40
N ARG A 466 18.15 9.60 -8.86
CA ARG A 466 17.22 9.54 -9.99
C ARG A 466 15.78 9.64 -9.50
N ARG A 467 14.92 10.28 -10.30
CA ARG A 467 13.50 10.57 -9.96
C ARG A 467 12.58 9.33 -10.09
N TYR A 468 12.79 8.33 -9.25
CA TYR A 468 11.96 7.12 -9.24
C TYR A 468 10.62 7.28 -8.52
N PHE A 469 10.34 8.39 -7.82
CA PHE A 469 9.25 8.43 -6.87
C PHE A 469 7.90 8.76 -7.52
N HIS A 470 6.94 7.85 -7.42
CA HIS A 470 5.53 8.13 -7.71
C HIS A 470 4.64 7.18 -6.90
N PRO A 471 3.56 7.64 -6.22
CA PRO A 471 2.68 6.79 -5.43
C PRO A 471 2.11 5.57 -6.19
N ARG A 472 1.90 5.69 -7.52
CA ARG A 472 1.42 4.59 -8.38
C ARG A 472 2.36 3.38 -8.42
N TYR A 473 3.67 3.59 -8.24
CA TYR A 473 4.68 2.52 -8.23
C TYR A 473 4.66 1.67 -6.95
N ILE A 474 3.95 2.11 -5.92
CA ILE A 474 3.72 1.39 -4.67
C ILE A 474 2.22 1.31 -4.33
N ALA A 475 1.34 1.40 -5.34
CA ALA A 475 -0.12 1.49 -5.20
C ALA A 475 -0.76 0.40 -4.33
N ALA A 476 -0.28 -0.84 -4.38
CA ALA A 476 -0.75 -1.94 -3.51
C ALA A 476 -0.66 -1.62 -2.01
N SER A 477 0.31 -0.79 -1.61
CA SER A 477 0.50 -0.32 -0.22
C SER A 477 -0.66 0.55 0.27
N SER A 478 -1.48 1.15 -0.60
CA SER A 478 -2.64 1.96 -0.20
C SER A 478 -3.61 1.18 0.69
N THR A 479 -3.79 -0.12 0.40
CA THR A 479 -4.59 -1.03 1.25
C THR A 479 -4.03 -1.15 2.67
N ALA A 480 -2.71 -1.11 2.84
CA ALA A 480 -2.04 -1.10 4.14
C ALA A 480 -2.31 0.20 4.92
N PHE A 481 -2.26 1.36 4.25
CA PHE A 481 -2.58 2.66 4.86
C PHE A 481 -4.05 2.74 5.29
N ILE A 482 -4.98 2.26 4.45
CA ILE A 482 -6.40 2.15 4.80
C ILE A 482 -6.61 1.25 6.03
N LEU A 483 -5.91 0.10 6.09
CA LEU A 483 -5.94 -0.79 7.25
C LEU A 483 -5.38 -0.13 8.51
N VAL A 484 -4.23 0.57 8.43
CA VAL A 484 -3.64 1.30 9.55
C VAL A 484 -4.65 2.31 10.12
N VAL A 485 -5.27 3.14 9.28
CA VAL A 485 -6.24 4.14 9.72
C VAL A 485 -7.49 3.50 10.32
N ALA A 486 -8.05 2.47 9.69
CA ALA A 486 -9.23 1.76 10.22
C ALA A 486 -8.98 1.13 11.61
N PHE A 487 -7.79 0.55 11.82
CA PHE A 487 -7.40 0.00 13.13
C PHE A 487 -7.09 1.11 14.15
N GLY A 488 -6.58 2.26 13.72
CA GLY A 488 -6.42 3.45 14.58
C GLY A 488 -7.78 3.97 15.09
N LEU A 489 -8.75 4.12 14.19
CA LEU A 489 -10.12 4.56 14.51
C LEU A 489 -10.84 3.57 15.45
N GLU A 490 -10.67 2.25 15.24
CA GLU A 490 -11.15 1.23 16.21
C GLU A 490 -10.39 1.34 17.54
N GLY A 491 -9.08 1.56 17.50
CA GLY A 491 -8.18 1.70 18.65
C GLY A 491 -8.55 2.85 19.58
N LEU A 492 -9.00 4.00 19.05
CA LEU A 492 -9.53 5.12 19.86
C LEU A 492 -10.61 4.64 20.82
N THR A 493 -11.54 3.78 20.37
CA THR A 493 -12.64 3.28 21.20
C THR A 493 -12.17 2.35 22.32
N LYS A 494 -10.98 1.73 22.18
CA LYS A 494 -10.41 0.73 23.10
C LYS A 494 -9.48 1.32 24.18
N LEU A 495 -9.13 2.60 24.11
CA LEU A 495 -8.29 3.25 25.13
C LEU A 495 -8.98 3.28 26.51
N PRO A 496 -8.24 3.17 27.64
CA PRO A 496 -8.83 3.17 28.98
C PRO A 496 -9.37 4.55 29.42
N ARG A 497 -8.75 5.63 28.94
CA ARG A 497 -9.14 7.04 29.15
C ARG A 497 -9.01 7.77 27.80
N PRO A 498 -9.78 8.85 27.52
CA PRO A 498 -10.79 9.52 28.35
C PRO A 498 -12.16 8.79 28.33
N SER A 499 -13.27 9.50 28.55
CA SER A 499 -14.63 8.92 28.51
C SER A 499 -14.95 8.23 27.18
N LEU A 500 -15.85 7.25 27.20
CA LEU A 500 -16.22 6.50 25.99
C LEU A 500 -16.88 7.40 24.95
N SER A 501 -17.69 8.37 25.37
CA SER A 501 -18.34 9.33 24.49
C SER A 501 -17.33 10.20 23.73
N LEU A 502 -16.30 10.72 24.43
CA LEU A 502 -15.24 11.50 23.78
C LEU A 502 -14.41 10.63 22.83
N ARG A 503 -14.08 9.39 23.21
CA ARG A 503 -13.38 8.42 22.32
C ARG A 503 -14.16 8.10 21.06
N ARG A 504 -15.48 7.92 21.17
CA ARG A 504 -16.38 7.72 20.01
C ARG A 504 -16.46 8.98 19.16
N GLY A 505 -16.62 10.15 19.78
CA GLY A 505 -16.61 11.45 19.08
C GLY A 505 -15.34 11.66 18.25
N LEU A 506 -14.16 11.46 18.84
CA LEU A 506 -12.87 11.54 18.12
C LEU A 506 -12.76 10.54 16.96
N SER A 507 -13.26 9.31 17.15
CA SER A 507 -13.29 8.29 16.09
C SER A 507 -14.25 8.67 14.95
N MET A 508 -15.42 9.21 15.28
CA MET A 508 -16.39 9.72 14.31
C MET A 508 -15.88 10.95 13.57
N VAL A 509 -15.20 11.88 14.25
CA VAL A 509 -14.56 13.05 13.62
C VAL A 509 -13.47 12.57 12.66
N GLY A 510 -12.57 11.67 13.07
CA GLY A 510 -11.55 11.13 12.17
C GLY A 510 -12.12 10.43 10.94
N ALA A 511 -13.12 9.56 11.13
CA ALA A 511 -13.82 8.91 10.02
C ALA A 511 -14.54 9.93 9.10
N GLY A 512 -15.20 10.93 9.70
CA GLY A 512 -15.91 12.00 9.00
C GLY A 512 -14.97 12.90 8.18
N THR A 513 -13.80 13.25 8.70
CA THR A 513 -12.78 14.02 7.97
C THR A 513 -12.31 13.27 6.72
N ILE A 514 -12.01 11.97 6.82
CA ILE A 514 -11.61 11.17 5.65
C ILE A 514 -12.77 11.07 4.66
N ALA A 515 -13.98 10.79 5.13
CA ALA A 515 -15.16 10.69 4.26
C ALA A 515 -15.44 12.01 3.53
N ALA A 516 -15.41 13.15 4.22
CA ALA A 516 -15.61 14.47 3.63
C ALA A 516 -14.54 14.82 2.58
N LEU A 517 -13.26 14.65 2.92
CA LEU A 517 -12.16 14.88 1.97
C LEU A 517 -12.22 13.91 0.78
N SER A 518 -12.57 12.64 1.01
CA SER A 518 -12.75 11.66 -0.06
C SER A 518 -13.91 12.04 -0.99
N LEU A 519 -15.04 12.48 -0.44
CA LEU A 519 -16.19 12.94 -1.24
C LEU A 519 -15.87 14.20 -2.06
N VAL A 520 -15.08 15.13 -1.51
CA VAL A 520 -14.58 16.30 -2.27
C VAL A 520 -13.64 15.86 -3.39
N GLY A 521 -12.73 14.92 -3.13
CA GLY A 521 -11.83 14.35 -4.15
C GLY A 521 -12.59 13.61 -5.26
N LEU A 522 -13.62 12.82 -4.91
CA LEU A 522 -14.48 12.13 -5.88
C LEU A 522 -15.37 13.09 -6.67
N TRP A 523 -15.87 14.15 -6.04
CA TRP A 523 -16.61 15.20 -6.72
C TRP A 523 -15.75 15.86 -7.80
N ASN A 524 -14.54 16.29 -7.45
CA ASN A 524 -13.58 16.83 -8.41
C ASN A 524 -13.25 15.82 -9.52
N TYR A 525 -12.97 14.56 -9.17
CA TYR A 525 -12.65 13.52 -10.14
C TYR A 525 -13.73 13.33 -11.22
N HIS A 526 -15.01 13.43 -10.86
CA HIS A 526 -16.08 13.26 -11.83
C HIS A 526 -16.54 14.57 -12.49
N PHE A 527 -16.48 15.72 -11.81
CA PHE A 527 -17.17 16.94 -12.24
C PHE A 527 -16.27 18.16 -12.49
N ASN A 528 -14.98 18.12 -12.16
CA ASN A 528 -14.07 19.24 -12.36
C ASN A 528 -13.18 19.00 -13.59
N PRO A 529 -13.30 19.81 -14.67
CA PRO A 529 -12.52 19.64 -15.90
C PRO A 529 -10.99 19.72 -15.72
N ALA A 530 -10.50 20.24 -14.60
CA ALA A 530 -9.06 20.24 -14.29
C ALA A 530 -8.50 18.83 -13.99
N PHE A 531 -9.37 17.84 -13.80
CA PHE A 531 -9.02 16.43 -13.52
C PHE A 531 -9.58 15.47 -14.58
N SER A 532 -9.88 15.96 -15.79
CA SER A 532 -10.39 15.17 -16.92
C SER A 532 -9.53 15.27 -18.18
#